data_AF-A0A2T6SJ83-F1
#
_entry.id   AF-A0A2T6SJ83-F1
#
_cell.length_a   1.000
_cell.length_b   1.000
_cell.length_c   1.000
_cell.angle_alpha   90.00
_cell.angle_beta   90.00
_cell.angle_gamma   90.00
#
_symmetry.space_group_name_H-M   'P 1'
#
loop_
_entity.id
_entity.type
_entity.pdbx_description
1 polymer ?
#
loop_
_entity_poly.entity_id
_entity_poly.type
_entity_poly.pdbx_seq_one_letter_code
_entity_poly.pdbx_strand_id
1 'polypeptide(L)'
;KEYLKEDLIPHEKIKDFKAKAEKLELLSVELNALKRLCEYFEKGGLEEGLLTLARDIETPFVKVLMGMEFQGFKIDAPYFKRLEQEFKNELNVLERQILDLIGVDFNLNSPKQLGEVLYEKLGLPKNKSHSTDEKNLLKILDKHPSITLILEYRELNKLFNTYTTPFLRLKDKDDNIHTLSLIHIR
;
A
#
# COMPACT_ATOMS: atom_id res chain seq x y z
N LYS A 1 60.99 -15.09 -21.68
CA LYS A 1 60.29 -13.89 -21.15
C LYS A 1 58.79 -14.02 -21.47
N GLU A 2 58.13 -15.07 -20.99
CA GLU A 2 56.79 -15.40 -21.48
C GLU A 2 55.90 -16.02 -20.38
N TYR A 3 56.10 -15.60 -19.13
CA TYR A 3 55.34 -16.11 -17.97
C TYR A 3 54.62 -15.01 -17.18
N LEU A 4 54.54 -13.78 -17.71
CA LEU A 4 53.95 -12.61 -17.04
C LEU A 4 52.84 -11.94 -17.86
N LYS A 5 52.07 -12.74 -18.60
CA LYS A 5 50.83 -12.30 -19.25
C LYS A 5 49.65 -13.10 -18.71
N GLU A 6 49.43 -13.04 -17.40
CA GLU A 6 48.08 -13.27 -16.88
C GLU A 6 47.40 -11.90 -16.84
N ASP A 7 46.29 -11.77 -17.54
CA ASP A 7 45.48 -10.54 -17.55
C ASP A 7 45.08 -10.20 -16.12
N LEU A 8 45.73 -9.18 -15.56
CA LEU A 8 45.45 -8.71 -14.20
C LEU A 8 44.00 -8.25 -14.13
N ILE A 9 43.22 -8.90 -13.26
CA ILE A 9 41.81 -8.59 -13.02
C ILE A 9 41.72 -7.13 -12.53
N PRO A 10 40.92 -6.26 -13.17
CA PRO A 10 40.74 -4.88 -12.73
C PRO A 10 40.33 -4.76 -11.26
N HIS A 11 40.91 -3.81 -10.53
CA HIS A 11 40.72 -3.62 -9.09
C HIS A 11 39.23 -3.45 -8.68
N GLU A 12 38.39 -2.89 -9.55
CA GLU A 12 36.94 -2.78 -9.32
C GLU A 12 36.26 -4.15 -9.26
N LYS A 13 36.65 -5.08 -10.15
CA LYS A 13 36.15 -6.46 -10.12
C LYS A 13 36.59 -7.17 -8.84
N ILE A 14 37.81 -6.92 -8.35
CA ILE A 14 38.32 -7.53 -7.11
C ILE A 14 37.52 -7.08 -5.87
N LYS A 15 37.12 -5.80 -5.78
CA LYS A 15 36.23 -5.31 -4.72
C LYS A 15 34.84 -5.96 -4.79
N ASP A 16 34.30 -6.12 -5.99
CA ASP A 16 33.01 -6.76 -6.23
C ASP A 16 33.05 -8.26 -5.87
N PHE A 17 34.16 -8.94 -6.17
CA PHE A 17 34.40 -10.33 -5.72
C PHE A 17 34.51 -10.44 -4.20
N LYS A 18 35.21 -9.52 -3.53
CA LYS A 18 35.35 -9.52 -2.07
C LYS A 18 34.00 -9.29 -1.38
N ALA A 19 33.23 -8.29 -1.82
CA ALA A 19 31.88 -8.03 -1.30
C ALA A 19 30.92 -9.21 -1.54
N LYS A 20 31.03 -9.85 -2.71
CA LYS A 20 30.25 -11.07 -3.02
C LYS A 20 30.67 -12.26 -2.16
N ALA A 21 31.95 -12.43 -1.89
CA ALA A 21 32.48 -13.46 -1.00
C ALA A 21 32.03 -13.24 0.45
N GLU A 22 32.12 -12.02 0.97
CA GLU A 22 31.64 -11.65 2.31
C GLU A 22 30.11 -11.88 2.44
N LYS A 23 29.34 -11.55 1.40
CA LYS A 23 27.89 -11.84 1.35
C LYS A 23 27.59 -13.35 1.33
N LEU A 24 28.39 -14.14 0.62
CA LEU A 24 28.27 -15.60 0.58
C LEU A 24 28.59 -16.23 1.94
N GLU A 25 29.63 -15.74 2.62
CA GLU A 25 29.98 -16.15 3.97
C GLU A 25 28.84 -15.85 4.95
N LEU A 26 28.29 -14.62 4.93
CA LEU A 26 27.16 -14.25 5.76
C LEU A 26 25.93 -15.14 5.51
N LEU A 27 25.57 -15.36 4.24
CA LEU A 27 24.44 -16.22 3.87
C LEU A 27 24.65 -17.67 4.35
N SER A 28 25.89 -18.16 4.33
CA SER A 28 26.22 -19.50 4.83
C SER A 28 26.01 -19.62 6.35
N VAL A 29 26.31 -18.56 7.10
CA VAL A 29 26.08 -18.51 8.55
C VAL A 29 24.57 -18.49 8.85
N GLU A 30 23.81 -17.67 8.13
CA GLU A 30 22.35 -17.57 8.27
C GLU A 30 21.65 -18.91 7.96
N LEU A 31 22.03 -19.58 6.86
CA LEU A 31 21.49 -20.89 6.49
C LEU A 31 21.80 -21.96 7.54
N ASN A 32 23.01 -21.96 8.09
CA ASN A 32 23.38 -22.88 9.17
C ASN A 32 22.59 -22.62 10.46
N ALA A 33 22.36 -21.35 10.81
CA ALA A 33 21.55 -20.97 11.95
C ALA A 33 20.08 -21.40 11.76
N LEU A 34 19.51 -21.14 10.58
CA LEU A 34 18.15 -21.56 10.23
C LEU A 34 18.00 -23.09 10.31
N LYS A 35 18.96 -23.83 9.74
CA LYS A 35 18.96 -25.30 9.80
C LYS A 35 18.96 -25.81 11.24
N ARG A 36 19.84 -25.27 12.10
CA ARG A 36 19.89 -25.64 13.53
C ARG A 36 18.58 -25.34 14.25
N LEU A 37 17.94 -24.23 13.92
CA LEU A 37 16.66 -23.84 14.50
C LEU A 37 15.53 -24.79 14.06
N CYS A 38 15.47 -25.15 12.78
CA CYS A 38 14.52 -26.15 12.28
C CYS A 38 14.72 -27.50 12.97
N GLU A 39 15.96 -27.98 13.08
CA GLU A 39 16.27 -29.23 13.77
C GLU A 39 15.88 -29.19 15.25
N TYR A 40 16.04 -28.05 15.92
CA TYR A 40 15.60 -27.87 17.31
C TYR A 40 14.08 -28.03 17.44
N PHE A 41 13.30 -27.39 16.56
CA PHE A 41 11.84 -27.51 16.58
C PHE A 41 11.35 -28.93 16.27
N GLU A 42 11.99 -29.62 15.32
CA GLU A 42 11.64 -31.01 14.98
C GLU A 42 11.95 -32.00 16.10
N LYS A 43 12.96 -31.72 16.95
CA LYS A 43 13.34 -32.56 18.09
C LYS A 43 12.52 -32.31 19.36
N GLY A 44 11.44 -31.53 19.28
CA GLY A 44 10.56 -31.24 20.42
C GLY A 44 10.81 -29.88 21.07
N GLY A 45 11.56 -28.99 20.42
CA GLY A 45 11.72 -27.60 20.84
C GLY A 45 10.47 -26.73 20.65
N LEU A 46 9.40 -27.31 20.08
CA LEU A 46 8.09 -26.71 19.89
C LEU A 46 7.01 -27.71 20.31
N GLU A 47 5.86 -27.22 20.78
CA GLU A 47 4.70 -28.07 21.04
C GLU A 47 4.30 -28.83 19.76
N GLU A 48 4.02 -30.13 19.89
CA GLU A 48 3.77 -31.01 18.73
C GLU A 48 2.58 -30.53 17.87
N GLY A 49 1.53 -30.00 18.50
CA GLY A 49 0.39 -29.41 17.79
C GLY A 49 0.75 -28.17 16.96
N LEU A 50 1.67 -27.34 17.44
CA LEU A 50 2.16 -26.16 16.69
C LEU A 50 3.03 -26.59 15.50
N LEU A 51 3.84 -27.64 15.68
CA LEU A 51 4.67 -28.17 14.59
C LEU A 51 3.79 -28.75 13.47
N THR A 52 2.74 -29.48 13.82
CA THR A 52 1.74 -29.99 12.86
C THR A 52 1.00 -28.85 12.15
N LEU A 53 0.51 -27.84 12.89
CA LEU A 53 -0.15 -26.67 12.30
C LEU A 53 0.77 -25.95 11.28
N ALA A 54 2.02 -25.68 11.67
CA ALA A 54 2.98 -25.01 10.81
C ALA A 54 3.29 -25.81 9.54
N ARG A 55 3.46 -27.13 9.66
CA ARG A 55 3.83 -28.01 8.55
C ARG A 55 2.66 -28.30 7.61
N ASP A 56 1.49 -28.61 8.16
CA ASP A 56 0.40 -29.20 7.39
C ASP A 56 -0.64 -28.17 6.92
N ILE A 57 -0.67 -27.00 7.57
CA ILE A 57 -1.63 -25.93 7.23
C ILE A 57 -0.88 -24.70 6.73
N GLU A 58 -0.01 -24.10 7.56
CA GLU A 58 0.64 -22.82 7.22
C GLU A 58 1.57 -22.96 6.01
N THR A 59 2.43 -23.98 5.99
CA THR A 59 3.40 -24.14 4.87
C THR A 59 2.72 -24.37 3.52
N PRO A 60 1.68 -25.23 3.37
CA PRO A 60 0.92 -25.31 2.14
C PRO A 60 0.18 -24.02 1.79
N PHE A 61 -0.36 -23.33 2.79
CA PHE A 61 -1.08 -22.07 2.59
C PHE A 61 -0.16 -20.96 2.06
N VAL A 62 1.07 -20.85 2.57
CA VAL A 62 2.11 -19.94 2.05
C VAL A 62 2.33 -20.17 0.55
N LYS A 63 2.34 -21.43 0.09
CA LYS A 63 2.51 -21.74 -1.35
C LYS A 63 1.34 -21.25 -2.19
N VAL A 64 0.11 -21.35 -1.68
CA VAL A 64 -1.07 -20.82 -2.35
C VAL A 64 -0.98 -19.30 -2.45
N LEU A 65 -0.61 -18.62 -1.36
CA LEU A 65 -0.43 -17.17 -1.35
C LEU A 65 0.65 -16.74 -2.33
N MET A 66 1.83 -17.35 -2.32
CA MET A 66 2.88 -17.07 -3.31
C MET A 66 2.38 -17.25 -4.75
N GLY A 67 1.56 -18.28 -5.02
CA GLY A 67 0.94 -18.48 -6.32
C GLY A 67 0.01 -17.32 -6.71
N MET A 68 -0.83 -16.84 -5.79
CA MET A 68 -1.71 -15.70 -6.01
C MET A 68 -0.92 -14.40 -6.25
N GLU A 69 0.12 -14.15 -5.45
CA GLU A 69 0.98 -12.98 -5.58
C GLU A 69 1.70 -12.96 -6.93
N PHE A 70 2.27 -14.10 -7.33
CA PHE A 70 2.98 -14.22 -8.60
C PHE A 70 2.06 -14.10 -9.82
N GLN A 71 0.85 -14.66 -9.73
CA GLN A 71 -0.13 -14.58 -10.81
C GLN A 71 -0.67 -13.15 -10.98
N GLY A 72 -0.99 -12.47 -9.88
CA GLY A 72 -1.63 -11.16 -9.89
C GLY A 72 -3.00 -11.16 -10.58
N PHE A 73 -3.50 -9.96 -10.88
CA PHE A 73 -4.73 -9.78 -11.66
C PHE A 73 -4.56 -8.68 -12.70
N LYS A 74 -5.17 -8.87 -13.87
CA LYS A 74 -5.05 -7.95 -15.01
C LYS A 74 -6.06 -6.81 -14.92
N ILE A 75 -5.63 -5.61 -15.28
CA ILE A 75 -6.49 -4.44 -15.42
C ILE A 75 -6.58 -3.98 -16.89
N ASP A 76 -7.69 -3.33 -17.24
CA ASP A 76 -7.81 -2.59 -18.50
C ASP A 76 -7.19 -1.19 -18.32
N ALA A 77 -5.90 -1.07 -18.58
CA ALA A 77 -5.18 0.20 -18.40
C ALA A 77 -5.78 1.36 -19.22
N PRO A 78 -6.19 1.19 -20.50
CA PRO A 78 -6.92 2.22 -21.25
C PRO A 78 -8.22 2.69 -20.57
N TYR A 79 -9.01 1.77 -20.02
CA TYR A 79 -10.23 2.11 -19.28
C TYR A 79 -9.90 2.92 -18.03
N PHE A 80 -8.95 2.46 -17.21
CA PHE A 80 -8.55 3.17 -16.00
C PHE A 80 -8.00 4.57 -16.27
N LYS A 81 -7.30 4.80 -17.39
CA LYS A 81 -6.85 6.15 -17.79
C LYS A 81 -8.01 7.08 -18.13
N ARG A 82 -9.05 6.57 -18.80
CA ARG A 82 -10.27 7.36 -19.06
C ARG A 82 -10.97 7.69 -17.74
N LEU A 83 -11.12 6.70 -16.87
CA LEU A 83 -11.74 6.84 -15.55
C LEU A 83 -10.98 7.85 -14.67
N GLU A 84 -9.64 7.83 -14.69
CA GLU A 84 -8.80 8.80 -14.01
C GLU A 84 -9.13 10.24 -14.46
N GLN A 85 -9.27 10.47 -15.77
CA GLN A 85 -9.60 11.79 -16.29
C GLN A 85 -11.03 12.22 -15.98
N GLU A 86 -11.99 11.29 -16.04
CA GLU A 86 -13.40 11.54 -15.69
C GLU A 86 -13.52 11.95 -14.21
N PHE A 87 -12.96 11.15 -13.30
CA PHE A 87 -12.98 11.44 -11.86
C PHE A 87 -12.27 12.75 -11.54
N LYS A 88 -11.13 13.03 -12.19
CA LYS A 88 -10.43 14.31 -12.00
C LYS A 88 -11.31 15.51 -12.40
N ASN A 89 -12.02 15.41 -13.52
CA ASN A 89 -12.91 16.47 -13.98
C ASN A 89 -14.08 16.67 -13.01
N GLU A 90 -14.71 15.59 -12.58
CA GLU A 90 -15.86 15.62 -11.67
C GLU A 90 -15.46 16.12 -10.27
N LEU A 91 -14.30 15.72 -9.75
CA LEU A 91 -13.73 16.26 -8.52
C LEU A 91 -13.53 17.79 -8.59
N ASN A 92 -13.02 18.31 -9.70
CA ASN A 92 -12.85 19.75 -9.87
C ASN A 92 -14.20 20.49 -9.90
N VAL A 93 -15.24 19.89 -10.48
CA VAL A 93 -16.59 20.46 -10.51
C VAL A 93 -17.19 20.49 -9.10
N LEU A 94 -17.13 19.36 -8.38
CA LEU A 94 -17.60 19.26 -7.00
C LEU A 94 -16.86 20.23 -6.08
N GLU A 95 -15.54 20.31 -6.20
CA GLU A 95 -14.73 21.25 -5.41
C GLU A 95 -15.19 22.69 -5.61
N ARG A 96 -15.34 23.13 -6.87
CA ARG A 96 -15.84 24.49 -7.15
C ARG A 96 -17.22 24.73 -6.57
N GLN A 97 -18.15 23.80 -6.77
CA GLN A 97 -19.51 23.92 -6.22
C GLN A 97 -19.50 24.02 -4.69
N ILE A 98 -18.66 23.25 -4.01
CA ILE A 98 -18.53 23.30 -2.55
C ILE A 98 -17.96 24.65 -2.10
N LEU A 99 -16.88 25.12 -2.74
CA LEU A 99 -16.26 26.39 -2.41
C LEU A 99 -17.20 27.58 -2.67
N ASP A 100 -17.95 27.55 -3.78
CA ASP A 100 -18.94 28.57 -4.14
C ASP A 100 -20.09 28.63 -3.13
N LEU A 101 -20.60 27.47 -2.67
CA LEU A 101 -21.65 27.40 -1.65
C LEU A 101 -21.19 27.88 -0.27
N ILE A 102 -19.91 27.70 0.04
CA ILE A 102 -19.33 28.09 1.33
C ILE A 102 -18.85 29.55 1.31
N GLY A 103 -18.45 30.06 0.14
CA GLY A 103 -17.97 31.43 -0.06
C GLY A 103 -16.54 31.69 0.44
N VAL A 104 -15.75 30.63 0.63
CA VAL A 104 -14.37 30.70 1.14
C VAL A 104 -13.53 29.62 0.50
N ASP A 105 -12.31 29.97 0.08
CA ASP A 105 -11.31 29.01 -0.39
C ASP A 105 -10.63 28.27 0.77
N PHE A 106 -10.59 26.94 0.68
CA PHE A 106 -9.87 26.07 1.61
C PHE A 106 -9.60 24.71 0.97
N ASN A 107 -8.74 23.90 1.59
CA ASN A 107 -8.44 22.56 1.12
C ASN A 107 -9.45 21.53 1.66
N LEU A 108 -10.31 21.01 0.78
CA LEU A 108 -11.32 19.98 1.10
C LEU A 108 -10.71 18.67 1.62
N ASN A 109 -9.48 18.38 1.22
CA ASN A 109 -8.75 17.18 1.66
C ASN A 109 -8.13 17.34 3.06
N SER A 110 -8.18 18.54 3.66
CA SER A 110 -7.70 18.79 5.01
C SER A 110 -8.86 18.70 6.01
N PRO A 111 -8.94 17.63 6.84
CA PRO A 111 -10.03 17.49 7.82
C PRO A 111 -10.07 18.66 8.81
N LYS A 112 -8.91 19.25 9.11
CA LYS A 112 -8.77 20.41 10.00
C LYS A 112 -9.43 21.65 9.39
N GLN A 113 -9.03 22.02 8.17
CA GLN A 113 -9.59 23.22 7.51
C GLN A 113 -11.09 23.05 7.23
N LEU A 114 -11.51 21.86 6.79
CA LEU A 114 -12.93 21.57 6.60
C LEU A 114 -13.71 21.69 7.92
N GLY A 115 -13.16 21.19 9.03
CA GLY A 115 -13.78 21.30 10.35
C GLY A 115 -13.93 22.76 10.80
N GLU A 116 -12.88 23.56 10.66
CA GLU A 116 -12.91 25.01 10.95
C GLU A 116 -14.01 25.71 10.12
N VAL A 117 -14.08 25.44 8.82
CA VAL A 117 -15.09 26.04 7.93
C VAL A 117 -16.51 25.62 8.31
N LEU A 118 -16.77 24.33 8.47
CA LEU A 118 -18.11 23.82 8.77
C LEU A 118 -18.61 24.29 10.15
N TYR A 119 -17.76 24.27 11.16
CA TYR A 119 -18.19 24.48 12.55
C TYR A 119 -17.99 25.91 13.03
N GLU A 120 -16.98 26.63 12.54
CA GLU A 120 -16.68 27.99 12.99
C GLU A 120 -17.25 29.04 12.04
N LYS A 121 -17.06 28.87 10.73
CA LYS A 121 -17.56 29.84 9.74
C LYS A 121 -19.05 29.67 9.45
N LEU A 122 -19.51 28.45 9.16
CA LEU A 122 -20.93 28.17 8.90
C LEU A 122 -21.76 27.97 10.17
N GLY A 123 -21.12 27.85 11.33
CA GLY A 123 -21.80 27.71 12.62
C GLY A 123 -22.62 26.43 12.78
N LEU A 124 -22.27 25.35 12.05
CA LEU A 124 -23.02 24.10 12.08
C LEU A 124 -22.87 23.36 13.42
N PRO A 125 -23.83 22.48 13.78
CA PRO A 125 -23.81 21.76 15.06
C PRO A 125 -22.51 20.97 15.25
N LYS A 126 -21.75 21.31 16.30
CA LYS A 126 -20.46 20.68 16.60
C LYS A 126 -20.66 19.36 17.35
N ASN A 127 -19.87 18.35 17.01
CA ASN A 127 -19.65 17.17 17.86
C ASN A 127 -18.47 17.43 18.82
N LYS A 128 -18.35 16.63 19.89
CA LYS A 128 -17.29 16.78 20.90
C LYS A 128 -15.86 16.72 20.33
N SER A 129 -15.66 16.14 19.16
CA SER A 129 -14.36 15.91 18.55
C SER A 129 -14.05 16.80 17.35
N HIS A 130 -14.96 17.71 16.95
CA HIS A 130 -14.91 18.42 15.66
C HIS A 130 -14.59 17.50 14.47
N SER A 131 -14.98 16.23 14.56
CA SER A 131 -14.70 15.23 13.54
C SER A 131 -15.57 15.49 12.33
N THR A 132 -14.92 15.59 11.18
CA THR A 132 -15.59 15.66 9.87
C THR A 132 -15.76 14.28 9.26
N ASP A 133 -15.71 13.18 10.01
CA ASP A 133 -15.96 11.85 9.44
C ASP A 133 -17.38 11.72 8.87
N GLU A 134 -17.56 10.71 8.01
CA GLU A 134 -18.82 10.45 7.31
C GLU A 134 -20.02 10.33 8.28
N LYS A 135 -19.85 9.58 9.38
CA LYS A 135 -20.91 9.38 10.37
C LYS A 135 -21.37 10.67 11.03
N ASN A 136 -20.45 11.61 11.25
CA ASN A 136 -20.76 12.90 11.83
C ASN A 136 -21.35 13.87 10.82
N LEU A 137 -20.87 13.88 9.57
CA LEU A 137 -21.45 14.67 8.48
C LEU A 137 -22.89 14.25 8.16
N LEU A 138 -23.18 12.94 8.15
CA LEU A 138 -24.53 12.42 7.91
C LEU A 138 -25.56 12.92 8.94
N LYS A 139 -25.15 13.17 10.20
CA LYS A 139 -26.05 13.71 11.24
C LYS A 139 -26.46 15.16 11.00
N ILE A 140 -25.70 15.89 10.19
CA ILE A 140 -25.93 17.30 9.88
C ILE A 140 -26.26 17.51 8.41
N LEU A 141 -26.55 16.44 7.65
CA LEU A 141 -26.79 16.47 6.20
C LEU A 141 -27.80 17.56 5.80
N ASP A 142 -28.92 17.66 6.52
CA ASP A 142 -29.99 18.63 6.24
C ASP A 142 -29.66 20.07 6.65
N LYS A 143 -28.49 20.33 7.22
CA LYS A 143 -28.13 21.67 7.73
C LYS A 143 -27.50 22.57 6.69
N HIS A 144 -26.85 22.01 5.67
CA HIS A 144 -26.25 22.80 4.60
C HIS A 144 -26.05 21.95 3.33
N PRO A 145 -26.40 22.47 2.13
CA PRO A 145 -26.30 21.72 0.88
C PRO A 145 -24.86 21.28 0.55
N SER A 146 -23.85 22.01 1.01
CA SER A 146 -22.45 21.62 0.80
C SER A 146 -22.08 20.29 1.46
N ILE A 147 -22.79 19.84 2.50
CA ILE A 147 -22.44 18.60 3.22
C ILE A 147 -22.63 17.39 2.31
N THR A 148 -23.74 17.35 1.56
CA THR A 148 -23.99 16.28 0.57
C THR A 148 -22.87 16.23 -0.47
N LEU A 149 -22.52 17.39 -1.04
CA LEU A 149 -21.44 17.47 -2.03
C LEU A 149 -20.07 17.10 -1.45
N ILE A 150 -19.79 17.45 -0.19
CA ILE A 150 -18.54 17.06 0.50
C ILE A 150 -18.45 15.53 0.65
N LEU A 151 -19.56 14.86 0.94
CA LEU A 151 -19.61 13.41 1.04
C LEU A 151 -19.34 12.76 -0.32
N GLU A 152 -20.02 13.24 -1.37
CA GLU A 152 -19.80 12.80 -2.76
C GLU A 152 -18.35 13.02 -3.20
N TYR A 153 -17.80 14.22 -2.96
CA TYR A 153 -16.41 14.55 -3.25
C TYR A 153 -15.46 13.56 -2.58
N ARG A 154 -15.68 13.21 -1.32
CA ARG A 154 -14.79 12.29 -0.58
C ARG A 154 -14.87 10.87 -1.07
N GLU A 155 -16.07 10.40 -1.41
CA GLU A 155 -16.25 9.07 -2.00
C GLU A 155 -15.50 8.97 -3.33
N LEU A 156 -15.73 9.93 -4.23
CA LEU A 156 -15.07 10.00 -5.52
C LEU A 156 -13.55 10.17 -5.38
N ASN A 157 -13.10 11.01 -4.45
CA ASN A 157 -11.68 11.26 -4.21
C ASN A 157 -10.99 10.01 -3.66
N LYS A 158 -11.69 9.17 -2.89
CA LYS A 158 -11.18 7.86 -2.47
C LYS A 158 -11.06 6.90 -3.65
N LEU A 159 -12.07 6.83 -4.51
CA LEU A 159 -12.03 6.05 -5.76
C LEU A 159 -10.85 6.48 -6.65
N PHE A 160 -10.61 7.78 -6.75
CA PHE A 160 -9.53 8.36 -7.52
C PHE A 160 -8.13 8.07 -6.91
N ASN A 161 -7.92 8.42 -5.64
CA ASN A 161 -6.58 8.37 -5.00
C ASN A 161 -6.18 6.99 -4.49
N THR A 162 -7.14 6.13 -4.13
CA THR A 162 -6.84 4.82 -3.51
C THR A 162 -6.89 3.67 -4.52
N TYR A 163 -7.77 3.77 -5.53
CA TYR A 163 -8.00 2.66 -6.46
C TYR A 163 -7.54 3.00 -7.88
N THR A 164 -8.01 4.11 -8.45
CA THR A 164 -7.78 4.41 -9.87
C THR A 164 -6.32 4.77 -10.16
N THR A 165 -5.81 5.83 -9.53
CA THR A 165 -4.44 6.29 -9.74
C THR A 165 -3.40 5.27 -9.26
N PRO A 166 -3.56 4.54 -8.14
CA PRO A 166 -2.55 3.57 -7.71
C PRO A 166 -2.50 2.33 -8.60
N PHE A 167 -3.64 1.85 -9.10
CA PHE A 167 -3.65 0.67 -9.98
C PHE A 167 -2.90 0.92 -11.28
N LEU A 168 -3.06 2.11 -11.88
CA LEU A 168 -2.27 2.51 -13.06
C LEU A 168 -0.77 2.62 -12.79
N ARG A 169 -0.38 2.93 -11.54
CA ARG A 169 1.02 3.06 -11.12
C ARG A 169 1.66 1.73 -10.72
N LEU A 170 0.89 0.83 -10.12
CA LEU A 170 1.37 -0.45 -9.57
C LEU A 170 1.37 -1.59 -10.59
N LYS A 171 0.67 -1.42 -11.72
CA LYS A 171 0.66 -2.43 -12.77
C LYS A 171 2.07 -2.67 -13.33
N ASP A 172 2.31 -3.89 -13.77
CA ASP A 172 3.49 -4.27 -14.52
C ASP A 172 3.38 -3.88 -16.01
N LYS A 173 4.30 -4.42 -16.82
CA LYS A 173 4.36 -4.23 -18.27
C LYS A 173 3.21 -4.92 -19.02
N ASP A 174 2.60 -5.94 -18.43
CA ASP A 174 1.55 -6.78 -19.03
C ASP A 174 0.14 -6.41 -18.48
N ASP A 175 0.07 -5.29 -17.75
CA ASP A 175 -1.09 -4.73 -17.06
C ASP A 175 -1.60 -5.56 -15.87
N ASN A 176 -0.74 -6.38 -15.26
CA ASN A 176 -1.05 -7.11 -14.04
C ASN A 176 -0.66 -6.33 -12.78
N ILE A 177 -1.47 -6.44 -11.75
CA ILE A 177 -1.18 -5.94 -10.41
C ILE A 177 -0.95 -7.14 -9.50
N HIS A 178 0.16 -7.11 -8.76
CA HIS A 178 0.54 -8.14 -7.81
C HIS A 178 0.32 -7.63 -6.40
N THR A 179 -0.53 -8.31 -5.64
CA THR A 179 -0.73 -8.02 -4.22
C THR A 179 0.38 -8.65 -3.39
N LEU A 180 0.71 -8.06 -2.24
CA LEU A 180 1.57 -8.68 -1.24
C LEU A 180 0.69 -9.13 -0.07
N SER A 181 0.78 -10.40 0.29
CA SER A 181 0.05 -11.01 1.39
C SER A 181 0.97 -11.12 2.60
N LEU A 182 0.59 -10.47 3.69
CA LEU A 182 1.33 -10.56 4.95
C LEU A 182 0.72 -11.69 5.80
N ILE A 183 1.52 -12.73 6.05
CA ILE A 183 1.19 -13.76 7.04
C ILE A 183 1.89 -13.36 8.33
N HIS A 184 1.12 -12.85 9.29
CA HIS A 184 1.61 -12.65 10.64
C HIS A 184 0.99 -13.71 11.53
N ILE A 185 1.79 -14.70 11.90
CA ILE A 185 1.41 -15.71 12.90
C ILE A 185 1.39 -14.97 14.24
N ARG A 186 0.20 -14.75 14.80
CA ARG A 186 0.00 -14.18 16.14
C ARG A 186 -0.08 -15.28 17.18
#